data_AF-A0A1U7PQG1-F1
#
_entry.id   AF-A0A1U7PQG1-F1
#
_cell.length_a   1.000
_cell.length_b   1.000
_cell.length_c   1.000
_cell.angle_alpha   90.00
_cell.angle_beta   90.00
_cell.angle_gamma   90.00
#
_symmetry.space_group_name_H-M   'P 1'
#
loop_
_entity.id
_entity.type
_entity.pdbx_description
1 polymer ?
#
loop_
_entity_poly.entity_id
_entity_poly.type
_entity_poly.pdbx_seq_one_letter_code
_entity_poly.pdbx_strand_id
1 'polypeptide(L)'
;MDRNRKHEKGLTLVEVIASLALISIIIIGVMAFFATAVKTNDASETLLDASYVNQRYMEEIYQLADTSSDNERDNQLRNAGWAKTTAGRYTRQASGYYLELSITDARPATTLKNISLNVYKDPEHRRLASQMETKRQWEPKS
;
A
#
# COMPACT_ATOMS: atom_id res chain seq x y z
N MET A 1 -59.57 -41.23 32.76
CA MET A 1 -58.76 -40.23 33.51
C MET A 1 -57.30 -40.46 33.13
N ASP A 2 -56.84 -39.82 32.05
CA ASP A 2 -55.45 -39.94 31.60
C ASP A 2 -54.54 -38.99 32.42
N ARG A 3 -53.62 -39.57 33.18
CA ARG A 3 -52.56 -38.83 33.86
C ARG A 3 -51.40 -38.63 32.90
N ASN A 4 -51.44 -37.54 32.15
CA ASN A 4 -50.34 -37.12 31.31
C ASN A 4 -49.26 -36.43 32.18
N ARG A 5 -48.26 -37.18 32.65
CA ARG A 5 -47.06 -36.62 33.31
C ARG A 5 -45.92 -36.57 32.30
N LYS A 6 -45.71 -35.39 31.70
CA LYS A 6 -44.51 -35.11 30.92
C LYS A 6 -43.32 -35.07 31.88
N HIS A 7 -42.36 -35.97 31.70
CA HIS A 7 -41.07 -35.90 32.39
C HIS A 7 -40.26 -34.75 31.79
N GLU A 8 -40.16 -33.62 32.50
CA GLU A 8 -39.21 -32.57 32.18
C GLU A 8 -37.80 -33.07 32.55
N LYS A 9 -37.05 -33.53 31.54
CA LYS A 9 -35.64 -33.89 31.72
C LYS A 9 -34.85 -32.59 31.94
N GLY A 10 -34.46 -32.32 33.18
CA GLY A 10 -33.51 -31.26 33.50
C GLY A 10 -32.14 -31.53 32.87
N LEU A 11 -31.44 -30.46 32.47
CA LEU A 11 -30.07 -30.53 31.94
C LEU A 11 -29.12 -31.18 32.94
N THR A 12 -28.33 -32.14 32.49
CA THR A 12 -27.32 -32.78 33.34
C THR A 12 -26.06 -31.90 33.44
N LEU A 13 -25.34 -31.98 34.56
CA LEU A 13 -24.08 -31.22 34.75
C LEU A 13 -23.05 -31.53 33.66
N VAL A 14 -23.02 -32.79 33.21
CA VAL A 14 -22.11 -33.25 32.15
C VAL A 14 -22.41 -32.57 30.81
N GLU A 15 -23.69 -32.38 30.45
CA GLU A 15 -24.08 -31.67 29.22
C GLU A 15 -23.68 -30.19 29.24
N VAL A 16 -23.75 -29.54 30.41
CA VAL A 16 -23.32 -28.15 30.59
C VAL A 16 -21.81 -28.02 30.39
N ILE A 17 -21.03 -28.91 31.01
CA ILE A 17 -19.56 -28.91 30.87
C ILE A 17 -19.16 -29.21 29.42
N ALA A 18 -19.80 -30.17 28.77
CA ALA A 18 -19.54 -30.50 27.36
C ALA A 18 -19.86 -29.31 26.44
N SER A 19 -20.96 -28.60 26.70
CA SER A 19 -21.35 -27.42 25.93
C SER A 19 -20.37 -26.25 26.11
N LEU A 20 -19.90 -26.00 27.34
CA LEU A 20 -18.86 -24.99 27.61
C LEU A 20 -17.52 -25.33 26.94
N ALA A 21 -17.15 -26.62 26.92
CA ALA A 21 -15.96 -27.09 26.22
C ALA A 21 -16.08 -26.90 24.70
N LEU A 22 -17.26 -27.14 24.11
CA LEU A 22 -17.48 -26.89 22.69
C LEU A 22 -17.44 -25.39 22.36
N ILE A 23 -18.04 -24.55 23.22
CA ILE A 23 -18.02 -23.09 23.05
C ILE A 23 -16.58 -22.55 23.14
N SER A 24 -15.76 -23.05 24.07
CA SER A 24 -14.37 -22.58 24.20
C SER A 24 -13.53 -22.88 22.96
N ILE A 25 -13.72 -24.04 22.34
CA ILE A 25 -13.06 -24.41 21.06
C ILE A 25 -13.46 -23.41 19.96
N ILE A 26 -14.74 -23.06 19.87
CA ILE A 26 -15.25 -22.10 18.87
C ILE A 26 -14.64 -20.71 19.12
N ILE A 27 -14.61 -20.24 20.37
CA ILE A 27 -14.06 -18.92 20.73
C ILE A 27 -12.59 -18.81 20.32
N ILE A 28 -11.78 -19.85 20.58
CA ILE A 28 -10.36 -19.86 20.19
C ILE A 28 -10.22 -19.75 18.67
N GLY A 29 -11.06 -20.45 17.91
CA GLY A 29 -11.08 -20.34 16.45
C GLY A 29 -11.38 -18.92 15.97
N VAL A 30 -12.39 -18.26 16.55
CA VAL A 30 -12.79 -16.90 16.17
C VAL A 30 -11.74 -15.85 16.56
N MET A 31 -11.02 -16.02 17.67
CA MET A 31 -9.92 -15.14 18.09
C MET A 31 -8.80 -15.04 17.03
N ALA A 32 -8.46 -16.16 16.38
CA ALA A 32 -7.45 -16.18 15.32
C ALA A 32 -7.89 -15.35 14.09
N PHE A 33 -9.18 -15.35 13.77
CA PHE A 33 -9.73 -14.51 12.69
C PHE A 33 -9.64 -13.03 13.04
N PHE A 34 -9.94 -12.62 14.28
CA PHE A 34 -9.81 -11.23 14.70
C PHE A 34 -8.37 -10.71 14.61
N ALA A 35 -7.39 -11.50 15.08
CA ALA A 35 -5.98 -11.13 14.98
C ALA A 35 -5.51 -10.93 13.54
N THR A 36 -6.04 -11.75 12.61
CA THR A 36 -5.76 -11.62 11.18
C THR A 36 -6.45 -10.40 10.59
N ALA A 37 -7.71 -10.14 10.95
CA ALA A 37 -8.47 -9.00 10.46
C ALA A 37 -7.80 -7.66 10.80
N VAL A 38 -7.27 -7.51 12.04
CA VAL A 38 -6.53 -6.30 12.45
C VAL A 38 -5.30 -6.07 11.56
N LYS A 39 -4.50 -7.12 11.32
CA LYS A 39 -3.30 -7.03 10.48
C LYS A 39 -3.64 -6.70 9.03
N THR A 40 -4.69 -7.31 8.49
CA THR A 40 -5.15 -7.03 7.14
C THR A 40 -5.63 -5.58 7.01
N ASN A 41 -6.38 -5.08 7.99
CA ASN A 41 -6.86 -3.70 7.98
C ASN A 41 -5.71 -2.67 8.00
N ASP A 42 -4.73 -2.86 8.89
CA ASP A 42 -3.54 -2.00 8.97
C ASP A 42 -2.70 -2.03 7.67
N ALA A 43 -2.54 -3.22 7.09
CA ALA A 43 -1.87 -3.38 5.80
C ALA A 43 -2.63 -2.68 4.66
N SER A 44 -3.96 -2.80 4.63
CA SER A 44 -4.82 -2.12 3.65
C SER A 44 -4.78 -0.61 3.79
N GLU A 45 -4.86 -0.08 5.02
CA GLU A 45 -4.74 1.34 5.29
C GLU A 45 -3.40 1.88 4.80
N THR A 46 -2.29 1.20 5.14
CA THR A 46 -0.98 1.66 4.69
C THR A 46 -0.83 1.60 3.16
N LEU A 47 -1.39 0.57 2.50
CA LEU A 47 -1.34 0.44 1.05
C LEU A 47 -2.12 1.57 0.36
N LEU A 48 -3.29 1.90 0.89
CA LEU A 48 -4.12 3.01 0.37
C LEU A 48 -3.40 4.34 0.52
N ASP A 49 -2.88 4.63 1.71
CA ASP A 49 -2.16 5.88 1.99
C ASP A 49 -0.90 6.02 1.12
N ALA A 50 -0.09 4.97 1.01
CA ALA A 50 1.08 4.95 0.13
C ALA A 50 0.69 5.14 -1.35
N SER A 51 -0.46 4.61 -1.77
CA SER A 51 -0.96 4.77 -3.14
C SER A 51 -1.45 6.19 -3.42
N TYR A 52 -2.10 6.84 -2.45
CA TYR A 52 -2.45 8.26 -2.55
C TYR A 52 -1.21 9.15 -2.64
N VAL A 53 -0.18 8.86 -1.85
CA VAL A 53 1.12 9.53 -1.95
C VAL A 53 1.71 9.33 -3.34
N ASN A 54 1.73 8.08 -3.84
CA ASN A 54 2.27 7.77 -5.15
C ASN A 54 1.54 8.54 -6.27
N GLN A 55 0.20 8.52 -6.26
CA GLN A 55 -0.62 9.23 -7.24
C GLN A 55 -0.34 10.73 -7.22
N ARG A 56 -0.35 11.35 -6.03
CA ARG A 56 -0.10 12.78 -5.88
C ARG A 56 1.25 13.19 -6.47
N TYR A 57 2.31 12.45 -6.17
CA TYR A 57 3.65 12.80 -6.64
C TYR A 57 3.86 12.44 -8.10
N MET A 58 3.20 11.40 -8.61
CA MET A 58 3.17 11.11 -10.04
C MET A 58 2.51 12.25 -10.83
N GLU A 59 1.39 12.78 -10.34
CA GLU A 59 0.73 13.95 -10.92
C GLU A 59 1.62 15.21 -10.87
N GLU A 60 2.35 15.43 -9.77
CA GLU A 60 3.33 16.52 -9.67
C GLU A 60 4.43 16.35 -10.74
N ILE A 61 5.00 15.15 -10.88
CA ILE A 61 6.01 14.85 -11.91
C ILE A 61 5.43 15.08 -13.31
N TYR A 62 4.17 14.75 -13.55
CA TYR A 62 3.52 15.01 -14.84
C TYR A 62 3.35 16.48 -15.17
N GLN A 63 3.14 17.34 -14.17
CA GLN A 63 3.08 18.78 -14.35
C GLN A 63 4.47 19.36 -14.67
N LEU A 64 5.52 18.76 -14.11
CA LEU A 64 6.91 19.12 -14.41
C LEU A 64 7.39 18.56 -15.76
N ALA A 65 6.77 17.49 -16.26
CA ALA A 65 7.19 16.79 -17.47
C ALA A 65 6.88 17.51 -18.80
N ASP A 66 6.52 18.79 -18.76
CA ASP A 66 6.15 19.60 -19.93
C ASP A 66 7.33 20.42 -20.49
N THR A 67 8.58 20.10 -20.09
CA THR A 67 9.79 20.88 -20.43
C THR A 67 10.73 20.21 -21.44
N SER A 68 11.46 21.03 -22.18
CA SER A 68 12.17 20.65 -23.40
C SER A 68 13.56 20.03 -23.21
N SER A 69 14.22 20.22 -22.06
CA SER A 69 15.57 19.68 -21.83
C SER A 69 15.74 18.91 -20.53
N ASP A 70 16.64 17.92 -20.53
CA ASP A 70 17.00 17.13 -19.35
C ASP A 70 17.55 18.00 -18.20
N ASN A 71 18.26 19.08 -18.54
CA ASN A 71 18.81 20.02 -17.55
C ASN A 71 17.72 20.86 -16.88
N GLU A 72 16.72 21.32 -17.63
CA GLU A 72 15.58 22.06 -17.07
C GLU A 72 14.75 21.15 -16.18
N ARG A 73 14.51 19.91 -16.60
CA ARG A 73 13.85 18.90 -15.75
C ARG A 73 14.60 18.72 -14.44
N ASP A 74 15.92 18.55 -14.49
CA ASP A 74 16.75 18.36 -13.30
C ASP A 74 16.63 19.55 -12.34
N ASN A 75 16.64 20.77 -12.87
CA ASN A 75 16.47 21.99 -12.08
C ASN A 75 15.07 22.08 -11.47
N GLN A 76 14.03 21.73 -12.22
CA GLN A 76 12.66 21.73 -11.73
C GLN A 76 12.43 20.70 -10.63
N LEU A 77 12.94 19.47 -10.80
CA LEU A 77 12.87 18.43 -9.78
C LEU A 77 13.62 18.87 -8.52
N ARG A 78 14.81 19.47 -8.64
CA ARG A 78 15.55 20.03 -7.50
C ARG A 78 14.76 21.12 -6.78
N ASN A 79 14.14 22.04 -7.53
CA ASN A 79 13.30 23.09 -6.96
C ASN A 79 12.05 22.55 -6.28
N ALA A 80 11.51 21.43 -6.76
CA ALA A 80 10.41 20.70 -6.13
C ALA A 80 10.86 19.84 -4.92
N GLY A 81 12.15 19.87 -4.55
CA GLY A 81 12.68 19.20 -3.36
C GLY A 81 13.18 17.77 -3.61
N TRP A 82 13.40 17.38 -4.86
CA TRP A 82 13.98 16.08 -5.21
C TRP A 82 15.51 16.13 -5.23
N ALA A 83 16.15 15.14 -4.62
CA ALA A 83 17.60 14.99 -4.61
C ALA A 83 18.03 13.95 -5.66
N LYS A 84 18.90 14.34 -6.60
CA LYS A 84 19.45 13.41 -7.60
C LYS A 84 20.58 12.58 -7.00
N THR A 85 20.50 11.26 -7.17
CA THR A 85 21.51 10.28 -6.77
C THR A 85 22.59 10.11 -7.85
N THR A 86 23.72 9.52 -7.49
CA THR A 86 24.79 9.17 -8.44
C THR A 86 24.36 8.16 -9.50
N ALA A 87 23.33 7.35 -9.20
CA ALA A 87 22.73 6.39 -10.12
C ALA A 87 21.70 7.02 -11.08
N GLY A 88 21.53 8.34 -11.07
CA GLY A 88 20.57 9.04 -11.95
C GLY A 88 19.11 8.98 -11.51
N ARG A 89 18.82 8.39 -10.35
CA ARG A 89 17.50 8.39 -9.71
C ARG A 89 17.28 9.62 -8.84
N TYR A 90 16.05 9.99 -8.57
CA TYR A 90 15.70 11.10 -7.68
C TYR A 90 15.03 10.59 -6.42
N THR A 91 15.41 11.11 -5.26
CA THR A 91 14.80 10.73 -3.99
C THR A 91 14.19 11.92 -3.29
N ARG A 92 13.12 11.66 -2.54
CA ARG A 92 12.45 12.67 -1.71
C ARG A 92 11.81 11.98 -0.50
N GLN A 93 11.72 12.69 0.62
CA GLN A 93 10.95 12.25 1.77
C GLN A 93 9.70 13.11 1.88
N ALA A 94 8.53 12.48 1.96
CA ALA A 94 7.27 13.19 2.12
C ALA A 94 6.19 12.30 2.75
N SER A 95 5.31 12.91 3.55
CA SER A 95 4.17 12.24 4.18
C SER A 95 4.54 10.98 4.97
N GLY A 96 5.73 10.94 5.57
CA GLY A 96 6.23 9.77 6.30
C GLY A 96 6.82 8.65 5.43
N TYR A 97 6.84 8.80 4.11
CA TYR A 97 7.40 7.84 3.16
C TYR A 97 8.67 8.35 2.50
N TYR A 98 9.42 7.41 1.93
CA TYR A 98 10.61 7.64 1.13
C TYR A 98 10.29 7.32 -0.32
N LEU A 99 10.48 8.29 -1.20
CA LEU A 99 10.10 8.22 -2.60
C LEU A 99 11.34 8.10 -3.46
N GLU A 100 11.31 7.20 -4.43
CA GLU A 100 12.33 7.06 -5.47
C GLU A 100 11.69 7.17 -6.85
N LEU A 101 12.16 8.14 -7.63
CA LEU A 101 11.76 8.40 -8.99
C LEU A 101 12.88 7.98 -9.95
N SER A 102 12.52 7.16 -10.93
CA SER A 102 13.37 6.78 -12.05
C SER A 102 12.74 7.23 -13.36
N ILE A 103 13.48 7.99 -14.15
CA ILE A 103 13.09 8.43 -15.49
C ILE A 103 14.12 7.86 -16.45
N THR A 104 13.69 6.96 -17.32
CA THR A 104 14.56 6.27 -18.27
C THR A 104 13.99 6.34 -19.68
N ASP A 105 14.86 6.28 -20.68
CA ASP A 105 14.41 6.19 -22.07
C ASP A 105 13.71 4.85 -22.29
N ALA A 106 12.51 4.88 -22.85
CA ALA A 106 11.77 3.66 -23.16
C ALA A 106 12.49 2.83 -24.25
N ARG A 107 13.21 3.52 -25.14
CA ARG A 107 14.12 2.97 -26.15
C ARG A 107 15.22 4.00 -26.48
N PRO A 108 16.41 3.57 -26.94
CA PRO A 108 17.47 4.49 -27.37
C PRO A 108 16.98 5.49 -28.43
N ALA A 109 17.39 6.75 -28.28
CA ALA A 109 17.03 7.85 -29.20
C ALA A 109 15.51 8.12 -29.34
N THR A 110 14.73 7.87 -28.29
CA THR A 110 13.28 8.19 -28.29
C THR A 110 12.93 9.31 -27.31
N THR A 111 11.85 10.03 -27.63
CA THR A 111 11.20 11.00 -26.73
C THR A 111 10.28 10.32 -25.72
N LEU A 112 10.04 9.01 -25.86
CA LEU A 112 9.24 8.22 -24.94
C LEU A 112 10.07 7.86 -23.69
N LYS A 113 9.62 8.32 -22.53
CA LYS A 113 10.24 8.03 -21.24
C LYS A 113 9.38 7.04 -20.45
N ASN A 114 10.04 6.08 -19.80
CA ASN A 114 9.46 5.29 -18.72
C ASN A 114 9.67 6.06 -17.42
N ILE A 115 8.58 6.35 -16.72
CA ILE A 115 8.59 7.02 -15.42
C ILE A 115 8.12 6.00 -14.40
N SER A 116 8.95 5.71 -13.42
CA SER A 116 8.65 4.79 -12.32
C SER A 116 8.82 5.53 -10.99
N LEU A 117 7.77 5.51 -10.17
CA LEU A 117 7.76 6.11 -8.84
C LEU A 117 7.47 5.03 -7.80
N ASN A 118 8.44 4.82 -6.92
CA ASN A 118 8.39 3.86 -5.84
C ASN A 118 8.27 4.59 -4.50
N VAL A 119 7.36 4.11 -3.64
CA VAL A 119 7.11 4.63 -2.30
C VAL A 119 7.49 3.57 -1.28
N TYR A 120 8.37 3.91 -0.35
CA TYR A 120 8.94 3.01 0.66
C TYR A 120 8.62 3.45 2.08
N LYS A 121 8.51 2.49 3.00
CA LYS A 121 8.29 2.74 4.44
C LYS A 121 9.58 3.04 5.21
N ASP A 122 10.74 2.77 4.63
CA ASP A 122 12.04 2.87 5.29
C ASP A 122 13.06 3.64 4.43
N PRO A 123 14.03 4.31 5.07
CA PRO A 123 15.03 5.12 4.38
C PRO A 123 16.00 4.28 3.52
N GLU A 124 16.13 2.98 3.80
CA GLU A 124 17.00 2.08 3.05
C GLU A 124 16.33 1.53 1.78
N HIS A 125 15.07 1.92 1.52
CA HIS A 125 14.28 1.52 0.36
C HIS A 125 14.09 -0.02 0.26
N ARG A 126 13.94 -0.70 1.40
CA ARG A 126 13.79 -2.17 1.46
C ARG A 126 12.33 -2.64 1.51
N ARG A 127 11.42 -1.79 1.98
CA ARG A 127 10.00 -2.09 2.20
C ARG A 127 9.15 -1.24 1.28
N LEU A 128 8.97 -1.72 0.05
CA LEU A 128 8.07 -1.12 -0.92
C LEU A 128 6.63 -1.14 -0.38
N ALA A 129 5.99 0.03 -0.38
CA ALA A 129 4.60 0.21 0.01
C ALA A 129 3.69 0.37 -1.22
N SER A 130 4.13 1.09 -2.24
CA SER A 130 3.40 1.31 -3.49
C SER A 130 4.37 1.61 -4.64
N GLN A 131 3.98 1.25 -5.86
CA GLN A 131 4.71 1.54 -7.09
C GLN A 131 3.74 1.95 -8.19
N MET A 132 4.11 2.98 -8.96
CA MET A 132 3.39 3.41 -10.14
C MET A 132 4.36 3.57 -11.29
N GLU A 133 3.98 3.06 -12.46
CA GLU A 133 4.77 3.16 -13.68
C GLU A 133 3.92 3.68 -14.83
N THR A 134 4.52 4.53 -15.65
CA THR A 134 3.89 5.03 -16.86
C THR A 134 4.90 5.17 -17.99
N LYS A 135 4.38 5.28 -19.20
CA LYS A 135 5.14 5.67 -20.39
C LYS A 135 4.57 6.97 -20.91
N ARG A 136 5.43 7.98 -21.08
CA ARG A 136 4.99 9.28 -21.57
C ARG A 136 5.98 9.86 -22.57
N GLN A 137 5.44 10.42 -23.65
CA GLN A 137 6.21 11.19 -24.60
C GLN A 137 6.54 12.54 -23.95
N TRP A 138 7.83 12.81 -23.82
CA TRP A 138 8.35 14.04 -23.24
C TRP A 138 8.84 14.90 -24.39
N GLU A 139 7.97 15.76 -24.90
CA GLU A 139 8.27 16.68 -25.99
C GLU A 139 8.04 18.13 -25.56
N PRO A 140 8.82 19.08 -26.09
CA PRO A 140 8.51 20.50 -25.97
C PRO A 140 7.09 20.75 -26.48
N LYS A 141 6.24 21.46 -25.72
CA LYS A 141 5.06 22.08 -26.32
C LYS A 141 5.53 23.09 -27.37
N SER A 142 5.17 22.85 -28.63
CA SER A 142 5.39 23.76 -29.76
C SER A 142 4.59 25.04 -29.63
#